data_AF-A0A9E0ZJA3-F1
#
_entry.id   AF-A0A9E0ZJA3-F1
#
_cell.length_a   1.000
_cell.length_b   1.000
_cell.length_c   1.000
_cell.angle_alpha   90.00
_cell.angle_beta   90.00
_cell.angle_gamma   90.00
#
_symmetry.space_group_name_H-M   'P 1'
#
loop_
_entity.id
_entity.type
_entity.pdbx_description
1 polymer ?
#
loop_
_entity_poly.entity_id
_entity_poly.type
_entity_poly.pdbx_seq_one_letter_code
_entity_poly.pdbx_strand_id
1 'polypeptide(L)'
;MNNNIDIPEFLIKNDIIMLDTSFIMDNDFEVFVESIELPLMTIKKKMFVSKAVWAELLRHINGNDKTKQKKAINSITVLSLHRNIFNIDETNVSTEQILRAFADAEFLSHLTLNKAAYSQALLTNDNKLSKDALNINKFQSCNGKKVSVYHLTQGTLSLYECNEKIDSKTATSAKDLLNVEELRSPSSDKNSDTLLTFCRYAGVSIFSASLGFVISKYGKNLVNTFKSIA
;
A
#
# COMPACT_ATOMS: atom_id res chain seq x y z
N MET A 1 4.41 -12.27 25.10
CA MET A 1 5.20 -11.07 25.44
C MET A 1 4.69 -9.95 24.56
N ASN A 2 4.22 -8.84 25.13
CA ASN A 2 3.88 -7.68 24.32
C ASN A 2 5.18 -7.09 23.78
N ASN A 3 5.52 -7.41 22.54
CA ASN A 3 6.66 -6.84 21.81
C ASN A 3 6.32 -5.42 21.35
N ASN A 4 5.80 -4.58 22.25
CA ASN A 4 5.52 -3.18 21.95
C ASN A 4 6.85 -2.47 21.77
N ILE A 5 7.02 -1.88 20.59
CA ILE A 5 8.27 -1.23 20.22
C ILE A 5 8.33 0.18 20.80
N ASP A 6 9.52 0.57 21.27
CA ASP A 6 9.81 1.96 21.58
C ASP A 6 9.82 2.80 20.29
N ILE A 7 8.84 3.69 20.17
CA ILE A 7 8.62 4.51 18.96
C ILE A 7 9.84 5.40 18.64
N PRO A 8 10.45 6.12 19.60
CA PRO A 8 11.69 6.85 19.36
C PRO A 8 12.81 5.99 18.78
N GLU A 9 13.10 4.82 19.38
CA GLU A 9 14.12 3.91 18.85
C GLU A 9 13.79 3.45 17.42
N PHE A 10 12.55 3.03 17.17
CA PHE A 10 12.07 2.64 15.84
C PHE A 10 12.31 3.74 14.81
N LEU A 11 11.93 4.97 15.14
CA LEU A 11 12.03 6.11 14.24
C LEU A 11 13.49 6.49 13.96
N ILE A 12 14.38 6.45 14.95
CA ILE A 12 15.80 6.78 14.77
C ILE A 12 16.51 5.70 13.94
N LYS A 13 16.21 4.43 14.20
CA LYS A 13 16.88 3.28 13.59
C LYS A 13 16.62 3.13 12.10
N ASN A 14 15.46 3.57 11.62
CA ASN A 14 15.02 3.37 10.24
C ASN A 14 15.12 4.66 9.43
N ASP A 15 16.00 4.68 8.45
CA ASP A 15 16.17 5.82 7.54
C ASP A 15 14.92 6.03 6.68
N ILE A 16 14.36 4.93 6.17
CA ILE A 16 13.15 4.90 5.34
C ILE A 16 12.09 4.05 6.04
N ILE A 17 10.87 4.57 6.14
CA ILE A 17 9.71 3.86 6.68
C ILE A 17 8.64 3.84 5.59
N MET A 18 8.30 2.65 5.11
CA MET A 18 7.37 2.42 4.02
C MET A 18 6.06 1.83 4.54
N LEU A 19 4.93 2.26 3.98
CA LEU A 19 3.60 1.85 4.42
C LEU A 19 2.90 1.05 3.33
N ASP A 20 2.56 -0.20 3.62
CA ASP A 20 1.78 -1.06 2.75
C ASP A 20 0.27 -0.85 2.90
N THR A 21 -0.50 -1.18 1.86
CA THR A 21 -1.96 -1.09 1.83
C THR A 21 -2.59 -1.88 2.97
N SER A 22 -2.09 -3.08 3.27
CA SER A 22 -2.64 -3.94 4.33
C SER A 22 -2.52 -3.31 5.72
N PHE A 23 -1.45 -2.54 5.96
CA PHE A 23 -1.22 -1.81 7.21
C PHE A 23 -2.09 -0.56 7.29
N ILE A 24 -2.14 0.22 6.20
CA ILE A 24 -2.92 1.47 6.12
C ILE A 24 -4.43 1.22 6.23
N MET A 25 -4.93 0.09 5.72
CA MET A 25 -6.36 -0.29 5.77
C MET A 25 -6.75 -1.04 7.07
N ASP A 26 -5.83 -1.15 8.03
CA ASP A 26 -6.13 -1.69 9.34
C ASP A 26 -7.11 -0.77 10.09
N ASN A 27 -7.90 -1.35 11.00
CA ASN A 27 -8.87 -0.58 11.78
C ASN A 27 -8.18 0.36 12.78
N ASP A 28 -6.99 0.00 13.24
CA ASP A 28 -6.26 0.77 14.25
C ASP A 28 -5.25 1.75 13.62
N PHE A 29 -5.29 1.95 12.29
CA PHE A 29 -4.34 2.82 11.60
C PHE A 29 -4.39 4.26 12.10
N GLU A 30 -5.58 4.80 12.35
CA GLU A 30 -5.76 6.16 12.88
C GLU A 30 -5.14 6.31 14.28
N VAL A 31 -5.37 5.34 15.16
CA VAL A 31 -4.78 5.29 16.51
C VAL A 31 -3.26 5.27 16.44
N PHE A 32 -2.70 4.47 15.53
CA PHE A 32 -1.26 4.45 15.29
C PHE A 32 -0.74 5.82 14.84
N VAL A 33 -1.42 6.47 13.88
CA VAL A 33 -1.05 7.77 13.34
C VAL A 33 -1.03 8.84 14.43
N GLU A 34 -2.08 8.92 15.24
CA GLU A 34 -2.16 9.84 16.37
C GLU A 34 -0.99 9.64 17.35
N SER A 35 -0.59 8.38 17.59
CA SER A 35 0.50 8.06 18.52
C SER A 35 1.89 8.46 18.01
N ILE A 36 2.11 8.48 16.70
CA ILE A 36 3.44 8.65 16.09
C ILE A 36 3.65 10.02 15.45
N GLU A 37 2.59 10.81 15.30
CA GLU A 37 2.64 12.11 14.61
C GLU A 37 3.63 13.09 15.26
N LEU A 38 3.48 13.36 16.55
CA LEU A 38 4.36 14.27 17.28
C LEU A 38 5.83 13.79 17.28
N PRO A 39 6.13 12.50 17.56
CA PRO A 39 7.48 11.95 17.38
C PRO A 39 8.08 12.22 15.99
N LEU A 40 7.35 11.94 14.90
CA LEU A 40 7.82 12.15 13.53
C LEU A 40 8.08 13.61 13.21
N MET A 41 7.18 14.51 13.64
CA MET A 41 7.35 15.96 13.47
C MET A 41 8.59 16.48 14.20
N THR A 42 8.83 15.98 15.41
CA THR A 42 9.98 16.40 16.25
C THR A 42 11.30 16.10 15.55
N ILE A 43 11.41 14.93 14.92
CA ILE A 43 12.63 14.53 14.19
C ILE A 43 12.61 14.92 12.70
N LYS A 44 11.56 15.64 12.25
CA LYS A 44 11.35 16.06 10.85
C LYS A 44 11.44 14.91 9.84
N LYS A 45 10.93 13.73 10.21
CA LYS A 45 10.90 12.53 9.37
C LYS A 45 9.49 12.32 8.84
N LYS A 46 9.38 11.74 7.65
CA LYS A 46 8.10 11.34 7.05
C LYS A 46 8.11 9.86 6.70
N MET A 47 6.95 9.22 6.81
CA MET A 47 6.72 7.88 6.30
C MET A 47 6.30 7.95 4.82
N PHE A 48 6.73 6.98 4.04
CA PHE A 48 6.53 6.93 2.59
C PHE A 48 5.32 6.06 2.22
N VAL A 49 4.38 6.65 1.50
CA VAL A 49 3.28 5.95 0.84
C VAL A 49 3.59 5.95 -0.65
N SER A 50 3.85 4.75 -1.18
CA SER A 50 4.24 4.61 -2.57
C SER A 50 3.07 4.84 -3.52
N LYS A 51 3.40 5.03 -4.80
CA LYS A 51 2.40 5.21 -5.85
C LYS A 51 1.51 3.98 -6.02
N ALA A 52 2.06 2.76 -5.93
CA ALA A 52 1.26 1.53 -6.00
C ALA A 52 0.26 1.43 -4.85
N VAL A 53 0.66 1.80 -3.62
CA VAL A 53 -0.23 1.79 -2.46
C VAL A 53 -1.36 2.80 -2.64
N TRP A 54 -1.03 4.01 -3.07
CA TRP A 54 -2.04 5.03 -3.35
C TRP A 54 -3.02 4.56 -4.45
N ALA A 55 -2.50 3.96 -5.53
CA ALA A 55 -3.33 3.39 -6.59
C ALA A 55 -4.23 2.25 -6.10
N GLU A 56 -3.74 1.40 -5.19
CA GLU A 56 -4.51 0.31 -4.61
C GLU A 56 -5.65 0.80 -3.70
N LEU A 57 -5.42 1.85 -2.90
CA LEU A 57 -6.47 2.50 -2.12
C LEU A 57 -7.59 3.03 -3.03
N LEU A 58 -7.22 3.72 -4.12
CA LEU A 58 -8.19 4.20 -5.13
C LEU A 58 -8.95 3.05 -5.81
N ARG A 59 -8.27 1.93 -6.08
CA ARG A 59 -8.90 0.71 -6.62
C ARG A 59 -9.93 0.15 -5.65
N HIS A 60 -9.64 0.12 -4.34
CA HIS A 60 -10.58 -0.34 -3.32
C HIS A 60 -11.79 0.59 -3.16
N ILE A 61 -11.61 1.91 -3.30
CA ILE A 61 -12.73 2.87 -3.33
C ILE A 61 -13.68 2.56 -4.49
N ASN A 62 -13.15 2.23 -5.66
CA ASN A 62 -13.95 1.95 -6.85
C ASN A 62 -14.43 0.48 -6.94
N GLY A 63 -14.11 -0.34 -5.93
CA GLY A 63 -14.47 -1.75 -5.89
C GLY A 63 -15.90 -2.00 -5.35
N ASN A 64 -16.33 -3.26 -5.46
CA ASN A 64 -17.66 -3.69 -5.01
C ASN A 64 -17.69 -4.11 -3.52
N ASP A 65 -16.54 -4.36 -2.90
CA ASP A 65 -16.44 -4.74 -1.49
C ASP A 65 -16.61 -3.51 -0.59
N LYS A 66 -17.78 -3.41 0.04
CA LYS A 66 -18.15 -2.28 0.91
C LYS A 66 -17.24 -2.12 2.12
N THR A 67 -16.72 -3.21 2.66
CA THR A 67 -15.82 -3.17 3.82
C THR A 67 -14.47 -2.59 3.42
N LYS A 68 -13.91 -3.06 2.29
CA LYS A 68 -12.65 -2.52 1.75
C LYS A 68 -12.80 -1.08 1.28
N GLN A 69 -13.93 -0.74 0.64
CA GLN A 69 -14.26 0.63 0.24
C GLN A 69 -14.26 1.56 1.45
N LYS A 70 -14.95 1.20 2.54
CA LYS A 70 -14.99 2.02 3.77
C LYS A 70 -13.59 2.19 4.38
N LYS A 71 -12.82 1.11 4.48
CA LYS A 71 -11.44 1.15 4.98
C LYS A 71 -10.57 2.08 4.13
N ALA A 72 -10.60 1.95 2.80
CA ALA A 72 -9.81 2.78 1.90
C ALA A 72 -10.18 4.27 1.97
N ILE A 73 -11.47 4.60 2.10
CA ILE A 73 -11.92 5.98 2.32
C ILE A 73 -11.37 6.52 3.65
N ASN A 74 -11.44 5.73 4.72
CA ASN A 74 -10.91 6.13 6.02
C ASN A 74 -9.39 6.36 5.95
N SER A 75 -8.67 5.41 5.37
CA SER A 75 -7.22 5.49 5.16
C SER A 75 -6.80 6.75 4.39
N ILE A 76 -7.46 7.06 3.27
CA ILE A 76 -7.18 8.27 2.48
C ILE A 76 -7.48 9.54 3.29
N THR A 77 -8.52 9.53 4.12
CA THR A 77 -8.85 10.65 5.02
C THR A 77 -7.74 10.88 6.02
N VAL A 78 -7.30 9.84 6.75
CA VAL A 78 -6.19 9.92 7.71
C VAL A 78 -4.90 10.40 7.02
N LEU A 79 -4.52 9.79 5.90
CA LEU A 79 -3.34 10.18 5.13
C LEU A 79 -3.39 11.66 4.68
N SER A 80 -4.59 12.17 4.35
CA SER A 80 -4.78 13.55 3.90
C SER A 80 -4.79 14.56 5.04
N LEU A 81 -5.27 14.19 6.23
CA LEU A 81 -5.26 15.04 7.42
C LEU A 81 -3.84 15.18 8.00
N HIS A 82 -3.02 14.13 7.91
CA HIS A 82 -1.69 14.07 8.51
C HIS A 82 -0.53 14.20 7.48
N ARG A 83 -0.68 15.09 6.48
CA ARG A 83 0.31 15.32 5.40
C ARG A 83 1.68 15.84 5.89
N ASN A 84 1.74 16.36 7.10
CA ASN A 84 2.95 16.74 7.82
C ASN A 84 3.88 15.54 8.08
N ILE A 85 3.35 14.33 8.24
CA ILE A 85 4.16 13.13 8.54
C ILE A 85 4.18 12.10 7.40
N PHE A 86 3.38 12.30 6.34
CA PHE A 86 3.38 11.43 5.16
C PHE A 86 4.00 12.11 3.95
N ASN A 87 4.85 11.36 3.24
CA ASN A 87 5.23 11.65 1.88
C ASN A 87 4.47 10.68 0.96
N ILE A 88 3.53 11.21 0.19
CA ILE A 88 2.60 10.41 -0.63
C ILE A 88 2.92 10.67 -2.09
N ASP A 89 3.29 9.61 -2.82
CA ASP A 89 3.44 9.72 -4.28
C ASP A 89 2.09 9.56 -4.98
N GLU A 90 1.41 10.69 -5.16
CA GLU A 90 0.10 10.78 -5.81
C GLU A 90 0.20 11.10 -7.32
N THR A 91 1.41 11.20 -7.88
CA THR A 91 1.61 11.79 -9.20
C THR A 91 1.29 10.84 -10.36
N ASN A 92 0.51 11.32 -11.34
CA ASN A 92 0.26 10.65 -12.63
C ASN A 92 -0.18 9.18 -12.51
N VAL A 93 -1.07 8.85 -11.57
CA VAL A 93 -1.64 7.50 -11.46
C VAL A 93 -2.56 7.24 -12.66
N SER A 94 -2.10 6.38 -13.58
CA SER A 94 -2.87 6.01 -14.78
C SER A 94 -3.91 4.92 -14.46
N THR A 95 -4.96 4.81 -15.29
CA THR A 95 -5.96 3.74 -15.17
C THR A 95 -5.32 2.36 -15.23
N GLU A 96 -4.30 2.17 -16.06
CA GLU A 96 -3.54 0.91 -16.12
C GLU A 96 -2.78 0.61 -14.82
N GLN A 97 -2.19 1.63 -14.19
CA GLN A 97 -1.53 1.47 -12.89
C GLN A 97 -2.53 1.16 -11.77
N ILE A 98 -3.74 1.72 -11.81
CA ILE A 98 -4.80 1.36 -10.85
C ILE A 98 -5.20 -0.10 -11.04
N LEU A 99 -5.38 -0.54 -12.28
CA LEU A 99 -5.81 -1.91 -12.58
C LEU A 99 -4.71 -2.96 -12.31
N ARG A 100 -3.44 -2.59 -12.47
CA ARG A 100 -2.27 -3.45 -12.27
C ARG A 100 -1.52 -3.18 -10.96
N ALA A 101 -2.06 -2.36 -10.05
CA ALA A 101 -1.38 -2.00 -8.82
C ALA A 101 -0.97 -3.27 -8.06
N PHE A 102 0.34 -3.46 -7.90
CA PHE A 102 0.93 -4.61 -7.22
C PHE A 102 2.02 -4.10 -6.28
N ALA A 103 1.61 -3.67 -5.09
CA ALA A 103 2.48 -2.99 -4.14
C ALA A 103 3.66 -3.86 -3.70
N ASP A 104 3.45 -5.17 -3.54
CA ASP A 104 4.47 -6.13 -3.10
C ASP A 104 5.75 -6.08 -3.93
N ALA A 105 5.63 -6.12 -5.27
CA ALA A 105 6.79 -6.14 -6.16
C ALA A 105 7.56 -4.81 -6.10
N GLU A 106 6.85 -3.69 -5.96
CA GLU A 106 7.46 -2.37 -5.79
C GLU A 106 8.23 -2.28 -4.48
N PHE A 107 7.65 -2.77 -3.38
CA PHE A 107 8.34 -2.84 -2.08
C PHE A 107 9.58 -3.70 -2.14
N LEU A 108 9.49 -4.93 -2.66
CA LEU A 108 10.65 -5.83 -2.72
C LEU A 108 11.78 -5.26 -3.58
N SER A 109 11.44 -4.61 -4.70
CA SER A 109 12.40 -3.90 -5.54
C SER A 109 13.05 -2.74 -4.78
N HIS A 110 12.25 -1.86 -4.17
CA HIS A 110 12.74 -0.72 -3.41
C HIS A 110 13.66 -1.14 -2.26
N LEU A 111 13.24 -2.14 -1.48
CA LEU A 111 14.00 -2.69 -0.37
C LEU A 111 15.35 -3.21 -0.85
N THR A 112 15.37 -3.96 -1.94
CA THR A 112 16.60 -4.53 -2.51
C THR A 112 17.54 -3.45 -3.03
N LEU A 113 17.04 -2.48 -3.81
CA LEU A 113 17.84 -1.43 -4.42
C LEU A 113 18.47 -0.49 -3.39
N ASN A 114 17.75 -0.17 -2.31
CA ASN A 114 18.18 0.81 -1.31
C ASN A 114 18.94 0.19 -0.12
N LYS A 115 19.00 -1.14 -0.03
CA LYS A 115 19.62 -1.86 1.10
C LYS A 115 21.07 -1.49 1.35
N ALA A 116 21.83 -1.16 0.31
CA ALA A 116 23.24 -0.79 0.48
C ALA A 116 23.42 0.51 1.30
N ALA A 117 22.48 1.45 1.19
CA ALA A 117 22.62 2.79 1.76
C ALA A 117 21.77 3.01 3.02
N TYR A 118 20.56 2.45 3.07
CA TYR A 118 19.54 2.85 4.05
C TYR A 118 19.02 1.68 4.89
N SER A 119 18.89 1.89 6.20
CA SER A 119 18.05 1.02 7.03
C SER A 119 16.58 1.28 6.70
N GLN A 120 15.81 0.20 6.52
CA GLN A 120 14.45 0.30 5.98
C GLN A 120 13.48 -0.47 6.88
N ALA A 121 12.33 0.15 7.15
CA ALA A 121 11.17 -0.48 7.76
C ALA A 121 10.05 -0.61 6.75
N LEU A 122 9.50 -1.81 6.61
CA LEU A 122 8.23 -2.04 5.93
C LEU A 122 7.15 -2.27 6.98
N LEU A 123 6.12 -1.43 6.99
CA LEU A 123 4.93 -1.63 7.81
C LEU A 123 3.86 -2.31 6.95
N THR A 124 3.57 -3.58 7.24
CA THR A 124 2.62 -4.43 6.49
C THR A 124 1.98 -5.42 7.45
N ASN A 125 0.69 -5.73 7.26
CA ASN A 125 0.03 -6.83 7.96
C ASN A 125 -0.05 -8.09 7.06
N ASP A 126 0.54 -8.06 5.86
CA ASP A 126 0.63 -9.22 4.96
C ASP A 126 1.81 -10.13 5.37
N ASN A 127 1.49 -11.36 5.75
CA ASN A 127 2.47 -12.36 6.18
C ASN A 127 3.41 -12.85 5.06
N LYS A 128 2.95 -12.91 3.81
CA LYS A 128 3.78 -13.35 2.68
C LYS A 128 4.79 -12.27 2.34
N LEU A 129 4.32 -11.04 2.18
CA LEU A 129 5.19 -9.89 1.94
C LEU A 129 6.20 -9.70 3.09
N SER A 130 5.76 -9.92 4.33
CA SER A 130 6.66 -9.87 5.50
C SER A 130 7.83 -10.86 5.39
N LYS A 131 7.57 -12.10 4.98
CA LYS A 131 8.61 -13.12 4.79
C LYS A 131 9.55 -12.76 3.65
N ASP A 132 8.99 -12.34 2.51
CA ASP A 132 9.77 -11.98 1.33
C ASP A 132 10.68 -10.78 1.62
N ALA A 133 10.17 -9.75 2.29
CA ALA A 133 10.94 -8.58 2.70
C ALA A 133 12.08 -8.93 3.67
N LEU A 134 11.83 -9.81 4.66
CA LEU A 134 12.90 -10.25 5.57
C LEU A 134 13.94 -11.14 4.90
N ASN A 135 13.56 -11.93 3.90
CA ASN A 135 14.48 -12.79 3.15
C ASN A 135 15.53 -11.97 2.37
N ILE A 136 15.28 -10.70 2.05
CA ILE A 136 16.27 -9.79 1.47
C ILE A 136 17.50 -9.65 2.38
N ASN A 137 17.34 -9.76 3.71
CA ASN A 137 18.48 -9.73 4.63
C ASN A 137 19.40 -10.96 4.53
N LYS A 138 18.95 -12.05 3.90
CA LYS A 138 19.74 -13.27 3.69
C LYS A 138 20.60 -13.17 2.41
N PHE A 139 20.44 -12.12 1.60
CA PHE A 139 21.20 -11.96 0.36
C PHE A 139 22.69 -11.71 0.65
N GLN A 140 23.54 -12.56 0.09
CA GLN A 140 24.99 -12.47 0.27
C GLN A 140 25.63 -11.46 -0.69
N SER A 141 25.12 -11.38 -1.93
CA SER A 141 25.62 -10.47 -2.96
C SER A 141 25.16 -9.01 -2.77
N CYS A 142 24.08 -8.80 -2.03
CA CYS A 142 23.52 -7.48 -1.72
C CYS A 142 23.63 -7.21 -0.22
N ASN A 143 24.86 -7.28 0.30
CA ASN A 143 25.13 -6.99 1.70
C ASN A 143 24.94 -5.49 1.99
N GLY A 144 24.38 -5.15 3.15
CA GLY A 144 24.02 -3.77 3.46
C GLY A 144 23.24 -3.61 4.76
N LYS A 145 22.55 -2.48 4.88
CA LYS A 145 21.75 -2.12 6.05
C LYS A 145 20.56 -3.07 6.23
N LYS A 146 20.05 -3.18 7.46
CA LYS A 146 18.99 -4.14 7.79
C LYS A 146 17.63 -3.65 7.26
N VAL A 147 16.87 -4.58 6.68
CA VAL A 147 15.42 -4.43 6.45
C VAL A 147 14.70 -4.98 7.67
N SER A 148 13.72 -4.25 8.19
CA SER A 148 12.87 -4.67 9.30
C SER A 148 11.41 -4.61 8.87
N VAL A 149 10.60 -5.49 9.45
CA VAL A 149 9.17 -5.60 9.13
C VAL A 149 8.38 -5.47 10.42
N TYR A 150 7.31 -4.69 10.39
CA TYR A 150 6.49 -4.40 11.54
C TYR A 150 5.01 -4.54 11.21
N HIS A 151 4.26 -5.08 12.17
CA HIS A 151 2.82 -5.28 12.10
C HIS A 151 2.11 -4.30 13.01
N LEU A 152 0.90 -3.89 12.61
CA LEU A 152 -0.02 -3.15 13.46
C LEU A 152 -0.89 -4.13 14.24
N THR A 153 -0.94 -3.97 15.55
CA THR A 153 -1.82 -4.75 16.41
C THR A 153 -2.30 -3.86 17.54
N GLN A 154 -3.61 -3.64 17.65
CA GLN A 154 -4.20 -2.83 18.75
C GLN A 154 -3.63 -1.40 18.80
N GLY A 155 -3.40 -0.80 17.63
CA GLY A 155 -2.86 0.56 17.52
C GLY A 155 -1.35 0.69 17.78
N THR A 156 -0.65 -0.40 18.13
CA THR A 156 0.79 -0.38 18.39
C THR A 156 1.58 -1.20 17.36
N LEU A 157 2.85 -0.80 17.17
CA LEU A 157 3.78 -1.55 16.33
C LEU A 157 4.34 -2.74 17.10
N SER A 158 4.38 -3.88 16.41
CA SER A 158 5.10 -5.09 16.84
C SER A 158 6.10 -5.51 15.77
N LEU A 159 7.29 -5.96 16.19
CA LEU A 159 8.32 -6.44 15.27
C LEU A 159 7.91 -7.82 14.75
N TYR A 160 7.90 -7.98 13.43
CA TYR A 160 7.70 -9.28 12.83
C TYR A 160 9.00 -10.11 12.91
N GLU A 161 8.95 -11.20 13.65
CA GLU A 161 10.03 -12.17 13.75
C GLU A 161 9.65 -13.44 12.99
N CYS A 162 10.44 -13.75 11.95
CA CYS A 162 10.24 -14.96 11.18
C CYS A 162 10.75 -16.17 11.97
N ASN A 163 9.85 -16.78 12.75
CA ASN A 163 10.11 -18.04 13.44
C ASN A 163 9.94 -19.22 12.48
N GLU A 164 10.84 -19.35 11.50
CA GLU A 164 10.94 -20.59 10.74
C GLU A 164 11.54 -21.67 11.66
N LYS A 165 10.66 -22.44 12.32
CA LYS A 165 11.03 -23.80 12.67
C LYS A 165 11.30 -24.51 11.35
N ILE A 166 12.55 -24.87 11.13
CA ILE A 166 12.92 -25.75 10.02
C ILE A 166 12.24 -27.09 10.29
N ASP A 167 11.05 -27.28 9.74
CA ASP A 167 10.45 -28.61 9.66
C ASP A 167 11.32 -29.40 8.68
N SER A 168 12.25 -30.18 9.24
CA SER A 168 13.15 -31.10 8.54
C SER A 168 12.42 -32.32 7.96
N LYS A 169 11.22 -32.12 7.41
CA LYS A 169 10.38 -33.14 6.79
C LYS A 169 9.73 -32.60 5.52
N THR A 170 10.53 -32.31 4.50
CA THR A 170 10.11 -32.39 3.09
C THR A 170 11.34 -32.29 2.18
N ALA A 171 12.34 -33.13 2.46
CA ALA A 171 13.31 -33.54 1.44
C ALA A 171 12.83 -34.87 0.84
N THR A 172 11.75 -34.84 0.07
CA THR A 172 11.41 -35.96 -0.81
C THR A 172 10.71 -35.45 -2.06
N SER A 173 11.34 -35.78 -3.20
CA SER A 173 10.83 -35.73 -4.57
C SER A 173 10.95 -34.42 -5.35
N ALA A 174 12.19 -34.08 -5.71
CA ALA A 174 12.50 -33.35 -6.94
C ALA A 174 12.34 -34.25 -8.19
N LYS A 175 11.15 -34.83 -8.40
CA LYS A 175 10.86 -35.63 -9.61
C LYS A 175 9.59 -35.30 -10.38
N ASP A 176 8.73 -34.39 -9.89
CA ASP A 176 7.54 -33.98 -10.64
C ASP A 176 7.65 -32.51 -11.10
N LEU A 177 8.63 -32.25 -11.95
CA LEU A 177 8.61 -31.12 -12.87
C LEU A 177 8.53 -31.69 -14.28
N LEU A 178 7.35 -31.65 -14.88
CA LEU A 178 7.10 -31.46 -16.31
C LEU A 178 5.58 -31.49 -16.52
N ASN A 179 4.95 -30.32 -16.50
CA ASN A 179 3.89 -30.03 -17.45
C ASN A 179 3.79 -28.52 -17.64
N VAL A 180 4.22 -28.11 -18.83
CA VAL A 180 4.03 -26.79 -19.42
C VAL A 180 2.65 -26.81 -20.06
N GLU A 181 1.76 -25.89 -19.66
CA GLU A 181 0.55 -25.52 -20.41
C GLU A 181 0.26 -24.06 -20.05
N GLU A 182 0.75 -23.11 -20.86
CA GLU A 182 0.09 -22.49 -22.02
C GLU A 182 -0.85 -21.34 -21.64
N LEU A 183 -0.52 -20.15 -22.17
CA LEU A 183 -1.20 -18.89 -21.96
C LEU A 183 -2.70 -18.98 -22.28
N ARG A 184 -3.55 -18.42 -21.41
CA ARG A 184 -4.90 -17.99 -21.79
C ARG A 184 -5.09 -16.50 -21.55
N SER A 185 -5.35 -15.80 -22.65
CA SER A 185 -5.79 -14.41 -22.75
C SER A 185 -7.12 -14.16 -22.02
N PRO A 186 -7.37 -12.95 -21.48
CA PRO A 186 -8.66 -12.61 -20.89
C PRO A 186 -9.72 -12.36 -21.98
N SER A 187 -10.82 -13.10 -21.88
CA SER A 187 -12.06 -12.86 -22.62
C SER A 187 -12.72 -11.56 -22.16
N SER A 188 -13.06 -10.71 -23.11
CA SER A 188 -13.85 -9.50 -22.92
C SER A 188 -15.30 -9.82 -22.63
N ASP A 189 -15.84 -9.33 -21.52
CA ASP A 189 -17.28 -9.15 -21.39
C ASP A 189 -17.61 -7.71 -20.98
N LYS A 190 -18.44 -7.11 -21.84
CA LYS A 190 -18.98 -5.76 -21.73
C LYS A 190 -20.28 -5.84 -20.93
N ASN A 191 -20.39 -5.07 -19.86
CA ASN A 191 -21.64 -4.41 -19.45
C ASN A 191 -21.35 -3.54 -18.23
N SER A 192 -21.25 -2.23 -18.43
CA SER A 192 -21.10 -1.24 -17.36
C SER A 192 -22.04 -0.06 -17.58
N ASP A 193 -23.34 -0.34 -17.66
CA ASP A 193 -24.38 0.69 -17.58
C ASP A 193 -25.14 0.50 -16.26
N THR A 194 -24.57 1.06 -15.18
CA THR A 194 -25.25 1.39 -13.91
C THR A 194 -24.30 2.14 -12.94
N LEU A 195 -23.52 3.11 -13.44
CA LEU A 195 -22.41 3.72 -12.69
C LEU A 195 -22.55 5.23 -12.45
N LEU A 196 -23.77 5.76 -12.27
CA LEU A 196 -23.92 7.18 -11.96
C LEU A 196 -25.21 7.51 -11.19
N THR A 197 -25.30 7.14 -9.91
CA THR A 197 -26.42 7.64 -9.07
C THR A 197 -26.10 7.94 -7.61
N PHE A 198 -24.94 7.60 -7.05
CA PHE A 198 -24.77 7.69 -5.58
C PHE A 198 -23.89 8.82 -5.01
N CYS A 199 -23.53 9.83 -5.80
CA CYS A 199 -22.81 11.02 -5.28
C CYS A 199 -23.72 12.21 -4.90
N ARG A 200 -25.02 11.99 -4.65
CA ARG A 200 -25.94 13.07 -4.23
C ARG A 200 -26.44 13.02 -2.78
N TYR A 201 -26.07 12.01 -1.99
CA TYR A 201 -26.54 11.89 -0.61
C TYR A 201 -25.40 11.69 0.38
N ALA A 202 -24.70 12.79 0.69
CA ALA A 202 -24.11 13.08 2.00
C ALA A 202 -23.56 14.50 1.95
N GLY A 203 -24.32 15.46 2.46
CA GLY A 203 -23.87 16.84 2.62
C GLY A 203 -22.77 16.90 3.68
N VAL A 204 -21.51 16.89 3.27
CA VAL A 204 -20.38 17.45 4.01
C VAL A 204 -19.54 18.22 3.00
N SER A 205 -19.80 19.51 2.93
CA SER A 205 -19.03 20.49 2.17
C SER A 205 -17.72 20.78 2.90
N ILE A 206 -16.63 20.12 2.51
CA ILE A 206 -15.23 20.57 2.71
C ILE A 206 -14.35 19.79 1.69
N PHE A 207 -13.51 20.52 0.93
CA PHE A 207 -12.53 20.08 -0.09
C PHE A 207 -13.02 19.70 -1.50
N SER A 208 -13.48 20.70 -2.26
CA SER A 208 -13.64 20.65 -3.72
C SER A 208 -12.43 21.19 -4.53
N ALA A 209 -11.25 21.37 -3.92
CA ALA A 209 -10.12 21.99 -4.61
C ALA A 209 -9.05 21.01 -5.15
N SER A 210 -8.85 19.83 -4.55
CA SER A 210 -7.84 18.86 -5.01
C SER A 210 -8.38 17.76 -5.94
N LEU A 211 -9.70 17.55 -6.00
CA LEU A 211 -10.32 16.69 -7.03
C LEU A 211 -10.47 17.40 -8.39
N GLY A 212 -10.46 18.73 -8.42
CA GLY A 212 -10.77 19.53 -9.62
C GLY A 212 -9.72 19.48 -10.73
N PHE A 213 -8.47 19.15 -10.41
CA PHE A 213 -7.39 19.18 -11.41
C PHE A 213 -7.23 17.86 -12.19
N VAL A 214 -7.65 16.74 -11.61
CA VAL A 214 -7.55 15.43 -12.28
C VAL A 214 -8.69 15.21 -13.29
N ILE A 215 -9.83 15.89 -13.12
CA ILE A 215 -10.99 15.77 -14.02
C ILE A 215 -10.83 16.62 -15.31
N SER A 216 -10.02 17.70 -15.28
CA SER A 216 -9.92 18.68 -16.37
C SER A 216 -9.38 18.12 -17.69
N LYS A 217 -8.54 17.07 -17.66
CA LYS A 217 -8.00 16.46 -18.89
C LYS A 217 -8.93 15.41 -19.52
N TYR A 218 -9.94 14.94 -18.79
CA TYR A 218 -10.83 13.86 -19.21
C TYR A 218 -12.26 14.31 -19.55
N GLY A 219 -12.61 15.58 -19.36
CA GLY A 219 -13.92 16.13 -19.74
C GLY A 219 -14.10 16.36 -21.26
N LYS A 220 -13.03 16.45 -22.06
CA LYS A 220 -13.15 16.88 -23.46
C LYS A 220 -13.61 15.79 -24.45
N ASN A 221 -13.49 14.50 -24.11
CA ASN A 221 -13.96 13.42 -24.98
C ASN A 221 -15.40 12.96 -24.67
N LEU A 222 -16.00 13.39 -23.56
CA LEU A 222 -17.41 13.11 -23.27
C LEU A 222 -18.37 14.14 -23.89
N VAL A 223 -17.91 15.37 -24.14
CA VAL A 223 -18.77 16.46 -24.65
C VAL A 223 -19.12 16.28 -26.14
N ASN A 224 -18.32 15.55 -26.93
CA ASN A 224 -18.58 15.39 -28.36
C ASN A 224 -19.62 14.31 -28.68
N THR A 225 -19.96 13.42 -27.74
CA THR A 225 -21.03 12.43 -27.93
C THR A 225 -22.42 13.01 -27.64
N PHE A 226 -22.51 14.08 -26.83
CA PHE A 226 -23.78 14.73 -26.49
C PHE A 226 -24.28 15.75 -27.53
N LYS A 227 -23.51 16.04 -28.59
CA LYS A 227 -23.92 16.99 -29.64
C LYS A 227 -24.52 16.33 -30.90
N SER A 228 -24.66 15.01 -30.93
CA SER A 228 -25.28 14.28 -32.06
C SER A 228 -26.68 13.71 -31.75
N ILE A 229 -27.23 14.04 -30.59
CA ILE A 229 -28.61 13.68 -30.20
C ILE A 229 -29.31 14.93 -29.66
N ALA A 230 -29.32 15.97 -30.50
CA ALA A 230 -30.24 17.10 -30.43
C ALA A 230 -30.87 17.27 -31.81
#